data_AF-A0A0Q4WIW5-F1
#
_entry.id   AF-A0A0Q4WIW5-F1
#
_cell.length_a   1.000
_cell.length_b   1.000
_cell.length_c   1.000
_cell.angle_alpha   90.00
_cell.angle_beta   90.00
_cell.angle_gamma   90.00
#
_symmetry.space_group_name_H-M   'P 1'
#
loop_
_entity.id
_entity.type
_entity.pdbx_description
1 polymer ?
#
loop_
_entity_poly.entity_id
_entity_poly.type
_entity_poly.pdbx_seq_one_letter_code
_entity_poly.pdbx_strand_id
1 'polypeptide(L)'
;MSQTHSPGRRSDIAAPLLAALIAEQSGLVAYATQILRDRSAAEDVVQEVVLKLCEEPAADLRPGRRVEAPMHYLRRMVRNAAIDWARRTIRERCRFVPDEQAEAIPAPCTCPQDRLEQCQALKAALAALETTSERTRRVFLAHRIDGIPQTVLARENGVSPTLVNFMIRDGTALCRSAAA
;
A
#
# COMPACT_ATOMS: atom_id res chain seq x y z
N MET A 1 -0.32 4.96 42.15
CA MET A 1 0.29 3.62 42.31
C MET A 1 -0.17 2.78 41.14
N SER A 2 0.80 2.28 40.39
CA SER A 2 0.69 1.91 38.99
C SER A 2 -0.09 0.61 38.73
N GLN A 3 -0.84 0.63 37.63
CA GLN A 3 -1.57 -0.51 37.07
C GLN A 3 -0.58 -1.61 36.68
N THR A 4 -0.82 -2.82 37.17
CA THR A 4 -0.13 -4.05 36.75
C THR A 4 -0.70 -4.51 35.41
N HIS A 5 -0.06 -4.10 34.30
CA HIS A 5 -0.34 -4.64 32.97
C HIS A 5 0.24 -6.07 32.89
N SER A 6 -0.61 -7.08 33.10
CA SER A 6 -0.24 -8.50 33.03
C SER A 6 0.05 -8.91 31.56
N PRO A 7 1.28 -9.34 31.21
CA PRO A 7 1.66 -9.68 29.83
C PRO A 7 1.29 -11.12 29.43
N GLY A 8 0.75 -11.93 30.35
CA GLY A 8 0.68 -13.39 30.21
C GLY A 8 -0.43 -13.98 29.34
N ARG A 9 -1.34 -13.18 28.77
CA ARG A 9 -2.46 -13.70 27.93
C ARG A 9 -2.27 -13.49 26.42
N ARG A 10 -1.20 -12.79 26.03
CA ARG A 10 -0.91 -12.43 24.63
C ARG A 10 -0.26 -13.56 23.83
N SER A 11 0.35 -14.56 24.47
CA SER A 11 1.11 -15.64 23.82
C SER A 11 0.33 -16.92 23.52
N ASP A 12 -0.85 -17.12 24.13
CA ASP A 12 -1.46 -18.47 24.23
C ASP A 12 -2.04 -19.01 22.92
N ILE A 13 -2.41 -18.15 21.97
CA ILE A 13 -3.00 -18.55 20.67
C ILE A 13 -1.95 -18.54 19.55
N ALA A 14 -0.96 -17.64 19.65
CA ALA A 14 0.10 -17.52 18.65
C ALA A 14 1.08 -18.71 18.71
N ALA A 15 1.41 -19.20 19.90
CA ALA A 15 2.33 -20.34 20.08
C ALA A 15 1.92 -21.62 19.32
N PRO A 16 0.66 -22.13 19.40
CA PRO A 16 0.27 -23.31 18.65
C PRO A 16 0.20 -23.09 17.13
N LEU A 17 -0.15 -21.88 16.67
CA LEU A 17 -0.12 -21.54 15.25
C LEU A 17 1.30 -21.46 14.71
N LEU A 18 2.21 -20.86 15.47
CA LEU A 18 3.62 -20.77 15.13
C LEU A 18 4.26 -22.17 15.08
N ALA A 19 3.98 -23.03 16.06
CA ALA A 19 4.44 -24.41 16.07
C ALA A 19 3.93 -25.19 14.84
N ALA A 20 2.65 -25.05 14.49
CA ALA A 20 2.07 -25.69 13.31
C ALA A 20 2.65 -25.14 11.99
N LEU A 21 2.95 -23.83 11.93
CA LEU A 21 3.62 -23.22 10.78
C LEU A 21 5.03 -23.78 10.62
N ILE A 22 5.82 -23.82 11.69
CA ILE A 22 7.20 -24.34 11.68
C ILE A 22 7.19 -25.81 11.23
N ALA A 23 6.25 -26.61 11.73
CA ALA A 23 6.14 -28.02 11.36
C ALA A 23 5.80 -28.24 9.87
N GLU A 24 4.98 -27.36 9.27
CA GLU A 24 4.50 -27.48 7.88
C GLU A 24 5.08 -26.40 6.96
N GLN A 25 6.25 -25.84 7.30
CA GLN A 25 6.80 -24.69 6.60
C GLN A 25 7.01 -25.01 5.10
N SER A 26 7.56 -26.17 4.79
CA SER A 26 7.81 -26.61 3.41
C SER A 26 6.52 -26.68 2.57
N GLY A 27 5.43 -27.20 3.14
CA GLY A 27 4.12 -27.28 2.49
C GLY A 27 3.48 -25.91 2.29
N LEU A 28 3.62 -24.99 3.25
CA LEU A 28 3.14 -23.61 3.13
C LEU A 28 3.92 -22.82 2.09
N VAL A 29 5.25 -23.00 2.01
CA VAL A 29 6.04 -22.37 0.95
C VAL A 29 5.70 -22.98 -0.41
N ALA A 30 5.51 -24.30 -0.51
CA ALA A 30 5.07 -24.93 -1.76
C ALA A 30 3.70 -24.38 -2.22
N TYR A 31 2.76 -24.19 -1.29
CA TYR A 31 1.47 -23.58 -1.54
C TYR A 31 1.60 -22.12 -2.02
N ALA A 32 2.42 -21.31 -1.36
CA ALA A 32 2.68 -19.93 -1.79
C ALA A 32 3.39 -19.88 -3.17
N THR A 33 4.29 -20.82 -3.44
CA THR A 33 5.00 -20.94 -4.73
C THR A 33 4.01 -21.20 -5.88
N GLN A 34 2.94 -21.97 -5.65
CA GLN A 34 1.90 -22.18 -6.68
C GLN A 34 1.16 -20.88 -7.04
N ILE A 35 1.05 -19.94 -6.09
CA ILE A 35 0.39 -18.64 -6.28
C ILE A 35 1.34 -17.65 -6.95
N LEU A 36 2.57 -17.54 -6.44
CA LEU A 36 3.55 -16.52 -6.85
C LEU A 36 4.37 -16.92 -8.07
N ARG A 37 4.48 -18.23 -8.36
CA ARG A 37 5.38 -18.81 -9.37
C ARG A 37 6.86 -18.48 -9.15
N ASP A 38 7.22 -18.10 -7.93
CA ASP A 38 8.56 -17.77 -7.48
C ASP A 38 8.75 -18.36 -6.08
N ARG A 39 9.80 -19.17 -5.94
CA ARG A 39 10.11 -19.88 -4.68
C ARG A 39 10.69 -18.92 -3.63
N SER A 40 11.56 -18.00 -4.03
CA SER A 40 12.18 -17.04 -3.10
C SER A 40 11.12 -16.10 -2.54
N ALA A 41 10.26 -15.56 -3.41
CA ALA A 41 9.13 -14.73 -2.97
C ALA A 41 8.16 -15.49 -2.05
N ALA A 42 7.98 -16.80 -2.27
CA ALA A 42 7.14 -17.63 -1.41
C ALA A 42 7.75 -17.83 -0.01
N GLU A 43 9.07 -17.94 0.09
CA GLU A 43 9.79 -18.03 1.36
C GLU A 43 9.65 -16.73 2.15
N ASP A 44 9.85 -15.59 1.50
CA ASP A 44 9.64 -14.27 2.10
C ASP A 44 8.22 -14.08 2.63
N VAL A 45 7.21 -14.51 1.87
CA VAL A 45 5.81 -14.42 2.28
C VAL A 45 5.52 -15.27 3.51
N VAL A 46 6.05 -16.50 3.57
CA VAL A 46 5.87 -17.36 4.75
C VAL A 46 6.60 -16.76 5.96
N GLN A 47 7.77 -16.17 5.76
CA GLN A 47 8.52 -15.48 6.81
C GLN A 47 7.78 -14.23 7.33
N GLU A 48 7.13 -13.47 6.44
CA GLU A 48 6.25 -12.35 6.83
C GLU A 48 5.09 -12.83 7.71
N VAL A 49 4.51 -14.01 7.41
CA VAL A 49 3.47 -14.62 8.25
C VAL A 49 4.02 -15.04 9.61
N VAL A 50 5.24 -15.58 9.69
CA VAL A 50 5.92 -15.87 10.97
C VAL A 50 6.08 -14.60 11.79
N LEU A 51 6.60 -13.53 11.19
CA LEU A 51 6.79 -12.24 11.87
C LEU A 51 5.45 -11.69 12.38
N LYS A 52 4.39 -11.75 11.57
CA LYS A 52 3.04 -11.35 11.99
C LYS A 52 2.57 -12.14 13.21
N LEU A 53 2.80 -13.44 13.26
CA LEU A 53 2.43 -14.26 14.43
C LEU A 53 3.27 -13.95 15.67
N CYS A 54 4.51 -13.47 15.50
CA CYS A 54 5.40 -13.08 16.60
C CYS A 54 5.10 -11.67 17.14
N GLU A 55 4.80 -10.72 16.26
CA GLU A 55 4.62 -9.29 16.58
C GLU A 55 3.17 -8.97 16.96
N GLU A 56 2.22 -9.57 16.27
CA GLU A 56 0.80 -9.41 16.50
C GLU A 56 0.18 -10.75 16.85
N PRO A 57 -0.15 -11.02 18.14
CA PRO A 57 -1.03 -12.13 18.46
C PRO A 57 -2.43 -11.74 18.02
N ALA A 58 -2.68 -11.87 16.71
CA ALA A 58 -3.92 -11.66 15.98
C ALA A 58 -4.92 -10.75 16.70
N ALA A 59 -4.84 -9.44 16.44
CA ALA A 59 -5.82 -8.47 16.96
C ALA A 59 -7.29 -8.85 16.64
N ASP A 60 -7.51 -9.71 15.64
CA ASP A 60 -8.82 -10.25 15.25
C ASP A 60 -9.25 -11.52 16.04
N LEU A 61 -8.33 -12.19 16.72
CA LEU A 61 -8.63 -13.32 17.60
C LEU A 61 -9.07 -12.77 18.95
N ARG A 62 -10.36 -12.43 19.05
CA ARG A 62 -11.00 -12.07 20.31
C ARG A 62 -10.59 -13.08 21.40
N PRO A 63 -10.19 -12.62 22.60
CA PRO A 63 -9.82 -13.51 23.69
C PRO A 63 -10.95 -14.50 23.95
N GLY A 64 -10.67 -15.80 23.79
CA GLY A 64 -11.65 -16.89 23.96
C GLY A 64 -12.02 -17.68 22.70
N ARG A 65 -11.69 -17.23 21.48
CA ARG A 65 -11.82 -18.07 20.28
C ARG A 65 -10.58 -18.95 20.11
N ARG A 66 -10.74 -20.27 20.29
CA ARG A 66 -9.76 -21.24 19.79
C ARG A 66 -9.84 -21.30 18.27
N VAL A 67 -8.70 -21.35 17.60
CA VAL A 67 -8.64 -21.67 16.18
C VAL A 67 -8.88 -23.18 16.06
N GLU A 68 -10.09 -23.58 15.68
CA GLU A 68 -10.48 -24.99 15.56
C GLU A 68 -9.70 -25.72 14.45
N ALA A 69 -9.24 -25.00 13.42
CA ALA A 69 -8.47 -25.53 12.31
C ALA A 69 -7.20 -24.68 12.02
N PRO A 70 -6.10 -24.87 12.77
CA PRO A 70 -4.87 -24.10 12.66
C PRO A 70 -4.31 -24.06 11.24
N MET A 71 -4.28 -25.21 10.55
CA MET A 71 -3.73 -25.31 9.19
C MET A 71 -4.57 -24.55 8.17
N HIS A 72 -5.89 -24.55 8.30
CA HIS A 72 -6.77 -23.80 7.40
C HIS A 72 -6.60 -22.28 7.60
N TYR A 73 -6.39 -21.86 8.84
CA TYR A 73 -6.09 -20.47 9.18
C TYR A 73 -4.74 -20.03 8.61
N LEU A 74 -3.68 -20.84 8.80
CA LEU A 74 -2.34 -20.58 8.25
C LEU A 74 -2.35 -20.50 6.72
N ARG A 75 -3.02 -21.44 6.03
CA ARG A 75 -3.18 -21.39 4.58
C ARG A 75 -3.89 -20.12 4.12
N ARG A 76 -4.88 -19.63 4.87
CA ARG A 76 -5.55 -18.36 4.57
C ARG A 76 -4.61 -17.17 4.76
N MET A 77 -3.83 -17.13 5.85
CA MET A 77 -2.84 -16.07 6.08
C MET A 77 -1.79 -16.03 4.97
N VAL A 78 -1.21 -17.18 4.62
CA VAL A 78 -0.21 -17.32 3.55
C VAL A 78 -0.80 -16.93 2.20
N ARG A 79 -2.03 -17.36 1.88
CA ARG A 79 -2.71 -16.97 0.64
C ARG A 79 -2.90 -15.45 0.55
N ASN A 80 -3.37 -14.83 1.62
CA ASN A 80 -3.60 -13.39 1.65
C ASN A 80 -2.28 -12.63 1.46
N ALA A 81 -1.25 -13.01 2.20
CA ALA A 81 0.08 -12.41 2.10
C ALA A 81 0.68 -12.59 0.69
N ALA A 82 0.52 -13.77 0.05
CA ALA A 82 0.95 -14.00 -1.32
C ALA A 82 0.20 -13.10 -2.33
N ILE A 83 -1.11 -12.95 -2.18
CA ILE A 83 -1.90 -12.07 -3.06
C ILE A 83 -1.51 -10.60 -2.86
N ASP A 84 -1.24 -10.18 -1.62
CA ASP A 84 -0.80 -8.82 -1.32
C ASP A 84 0.61 -8.55 -1.88
N TRP A 85 1.51 -9.52 -1.77
CA TRP A 85 2.84 -9.47 -2.39
C TRP A 85 2.71 -9.33 -3.91
N ALA A 86 1.92 -10.18 -4.58
CA ALA A 86 1.72 -10.10 -6.02
C ALA A 86 1.14 -8.74 -6.46
N ARG A 87 0.16 -8.21 -5.70
CA ARG A 87 -0.40 -6.86 -5.94
C ARG A 87 0.62 -5.74 -5.71
N ARG A 88 1.57 -5.91 -4.79
CA ARG A 88 2.67 -4.96 -4.56
C ARG A 88 3.65 -5.01 -5.73
N THR A 89 4.10 -6.20 -6.12
CA THR A 89 5.06 -6.41 -7.22
C THR A 89 4.54 -5.88 -8.55
N ILE A 90 3.24 -6.06 -8.86
CA ILE A 90 2.64 -5.46 -10.07
C ILE A 90 2.72 -3.92 -10.02
N ARG A 91 2.38 -3.31 -8.88
CA ARG A 91 2.46 -1.85 -8.72
C ARG A 91 3.89 -1.32 -8.82
N GLU A 92 4.86 -2.07 -8.29
CA GLU A 92 6.28 -1.73 -8.39
C GLU A 92 6.78 -1.89 -9.83
N ARG A 93 6.45 -2.98 -10.52
CA ARG A 93 6.79 -3.16 -11.95
C ARG A 93 6.18 -2.08 -12.85
N CYS A 94 5.01 -1.54 -12.52
CA CYS A 94 4.47 -0.38 -13.24
C CYS A 94 5.21 0.93 -12.97
N ARG A 95 6.06 0.99 -11.94
CA ARG A 95 6.84 2.17 -11.55
C ARG A 95 8.31 2.08 -11.95
N PHE A 96 8.84 0.87 -12.10
CA PHE A 96 10.23 0.64 -12.50
C PHE A 96 10.30 0.32 -14.00
N VAL A 97 11.07 1.12 -14.71
CA VAL A 97 11.51 0.80 -16.08
C VAL A 97 12.70 -0.18 -15.94
N PRO A 98 12.71 -1.31 -16.66
CA PRO A 98 13.87 -2.22 -16.70
C PRO A 98 15.17 -1.46 -16.98
N ASP A 99 16.28 -1.83 -16.34
CA ASP A 99 17.56 -1.12 -16.44
C ASP A 99 18.08 -1.02 -17.89
N GLU A 100 17.79 -2.03 -18.73
CA GLU A 100 18.10 -2.03 -20.16
C GLU A 100 17.42 -0.89 -20.95
N GLN A 101 16.38 -0.29 -20.40
CA GLN A 101 15.66 0.84 -20.97
C GLN A 101 15.99 2.16 -20.25
N ALA A 102 16.83 2.13 -19.20
CA ALA A 102 17.22 3.32 -18.45
C ALA A 102 18.00 4.32 -19.33
N GLU A 103 18.88 3.84 -20.21
CA GLU A 103 19.60 4.67 -21.18
C GLU A 103 18.67 5.32 -22.22
N ALA A 104 17.49 4.74 -22.46
CA ALA A 104 16.48 5.29 -23.37
C ALA A 104 15.55 6.31 -22.69
N ILE A 105 15.70 6.57 -21.38
CA ILE A 105 14.92 7.59 -20.67
C ILE A 105 15.58 8.95 -20.92
N PRO A 106 14.95 9.86 -21.69
CA PRO A 106 15.51 11.18 -21.92
C PRO A 106 15.59 11.94 -20.59
N ALA A 107 16.69 12.67 -20.38
CA ALA A 107 16.77 13.59 -19.26
C ALA A 107 15.60 14.59 -19.34
N PRO A 108 14.90 14.87 -18.23
CA PRO A 108 13.86 15.89 -18.24
C PRO A 108 14.48 17.23 -18.66
N CYS A 109 13.87 17.87 -19.67
CA CYS A 109 14.31 19.12 -20.27
C CYS A 109 15.65 19.03 -21.03
N THR A 110 15.65 18.34 -22.16
CA THR A 110 16.81 18.20 -23.06
C THR A 110 17.32 19.52 -23.64
N CYS A 111 16.47 20.56 -23.72
CA CYS A 111 16.88 21.89 -24.16
C CYS A 111 16.19 23.05 -23.39
N PRO A 112 16.71 24.30 -23.49
CA PRO A 112 16.09 25.46 -22.84
C PRO A 112 14.64 25.72 -23.28
N GLN A 113 14.27 25.35 -24.50
CA GLN A 113 12.90 25.46 -24.99
C GLN A 113 11.97 24.49 -24.24
N ASP A 114 12.37 23.23 -24.04
CA ASP A 114 11.60 22.25 -23.24
C ASP A 114 11.36 22.77 -21.82
N ARG A 115 12.37 23.42 -21.22
CA ARG A 115 12.24 24.04 -19.89
C ARG A 115 11.19 25.14 -19.89
N LEU A 116 11.20 25.98 -20.93
CA LEU A 116 10.25 27.08 -21.06
C LEU A 116 8.83 26.57 -21.24
N GLU A 117 8.63 25.58 -22.11
CA GLU A 117 7.33 24.93 -22.36
C GLU A 117 6.79 24.28 -21.08
N GLN A 118 7.62 23.55 -20.34
CA GLN A 118 7.22 22.97 -19.05
C GLN A 118 6.88 24.04 -18.01
N CYS A 119 7.65 25.13 -17.94
CA CYS A 119 7.34 26.26 -17.05
C CYS A 119 6.01 26.93 -17.42
N GLN A 120 5.71 27.07 -18.72
CA GLN A 120 4.46 27.64 -19.21
C GLN A 120 3.28 26.72 -18.90
N ALA A 121 3.42 25.42 -19.15
CA ALA A 121 2.42 24.42 -18.81
C ALA A 121 2.11 24.39 -17.30
N LEU A 122 3.15 24.48 -16.46
CA LEU A 122 2.98 24.57 -15.01
C LEU A 122 2.23 25.84 -14.59
N LYS A 123 2.58 27.00 -15.17
CA LYS A 123 1.88 28.26 -14.90
C LYS A 123 0.41 28.18 -15.31
N ALA A 124 0.10 27.60 -16.47
CA ALA A 124 -1.25 27.43 -16.95
C ALA A 124 -2.07 26.49 -16.05
N ALA A 125 -1.47 25.38 -15.60
CA ALA A 125 -2.11 24.47 -14.64
C ALA A 125 -2.39 25.14 -13.28
N LEU A 126 -1.47 25.95 -12.77
CA LEU A 126 -1.67 26.70 -11.52
C LEU A 126 -2.80 27.74 -11.67
N ALA A 127 -2.80 28.51 -12.76
CA ALA A 127 -3.86 29.48 -13.05
C ALA A 127 -5.23 28.79 -13.20
N ALA A 128 -5.29 27.61 -13.81
CA ALA A 128 -6.51 26.85 -13.88
C ALA A 128 -6.98 26.44 -12.47
N LEU A 129 -6.10 25.89 -11.62
CA LEU A 129 -6.46 25.48 -10.27
C LEU A 129 -7.02 26.63 -9.42
N GLU A 130 -6.60 27.88 -9.67
CA GLU A 130 -7.16 29.07 -9.00
C GLU A 130 -8.65 29.30 -9.32
N THR A 131 -9.16 28.79 -10.45
CA THR A 131 -10.58 28.85 -10.81
C THR A 131 -11.45 27.88 -10.00
N THR A 132 -10.84 26.90 -9.33
CA THR A 132 -11.55 25.92 -8.52
C THR A 132 -11.84 26.45 -7.12
N SER A 133 -12.80 25.83 -6.43
CA SER A 133 -13.06 26.18 -5.03
C SER A 133 -11.80 25.99 -4.18
N GLU A 134 -11.58 26.89 -3.22
CA GLU A 134 -10.42 26.82 -2.32
C GLU A 134 -10.32 25.46 -1.61
N ARG A 135 -11.47 24.89 -1.26
CA ARG A 135 -11.56 23.55 -0.66
C ARG A 135 -11.00 22.46 -1.58
N THR A 136 -11.45 22.43 -2.84
CA THR A 136 -10.98 21.45 -3.83
C THR A 136 -9.48 21.61 -4.09
N ARG A 137 -9.01 22.85 -4.23
CA ARG A 137 -7.59 23.17 -4.43
C ARG A 137 -6.73 22.68 -3.28
N ARG A 138 -7.11 22.95 -2.02
CA ARG A 138 -6.36 22.49 -0.84
C ARG A 138 -6.29 20.96 -0.78
N VAL A 139 -7.42 20.28 -0.96
CA VAL A 139 -7.47 18.81 -0.95
C VAL A 139 -6.61 18.20 -2.06
N PHE A 140 -6.69 18.77 -3.27
CA PHE A 140 -5.88 18.33 -4.39
C PHE A 140 -4.38 18.51 -4.13
N LEU A 141 -3.95 19.69 -3.67
CA LEU A 141 -2.54 19.98 -3.38
C LEU A 141 -2.01 19.10 -2.24
N ALA A 142 -2.78 18.97 -1.15
CA ALA A 142 -2.41 18.11 -0.02
C ALA A 142 -2.25 16.64 -0.42
N HIS A 143 -3.10 16.15 -1.32
CA HIS A 143 -2.93 14.79 -1.84
C HIS A 143 -1.74 14.68 -2.80
N ARG A 144 -1.57 15.64 -3.72
CA ARG A 144 -0.67 15.52 -4.86
C ARG A 144 0.76 15.94 -4.57
N ILE A 145 0.95 16.94 -3.71
CA ILE A 145 2.24 17.48 -3.31
C ILE A 145 2.68 16.83 -1.99
N ASP A 146 1.83 16.86 -0.96
CA ASP A 146 2.19 16.37 0.38
C ASP A 146 1.94 14.85 0.55
N GLY A 147 1.35 14.19 -0.45
CA GLY A 147 1.13 12.75 -0.46
C GLY A 147 0.09 12.25 0.56
N ILE A 148 -0.72 13.14 1.12
CA ILE A 148 -1.66 12.78 2.20
C ILE A 148 -2.74 11.81 1.65
N PRO A 149 -3.02 10.68 2.33
CA PRO A 149 -4.03 9.73 1.88
C PRO A 149 -5.44 10.35 1.80
N GLN A 150 -6.23 9.96 0.79
CA GLN A 150 -7.60 10.45 0.58
C GLN A 150 -8.51 10.19 1.80
N THR A 151 -8.30 9.08 2.50
CA THR A 151 -9.04 8.73 3.72
C THR A 151 -8.79 9.69 4.87
N VAL A 152 -7.56 10.18 5.00
CA VAL A 152 -7.17 11.18 6.00
C VAL A 152 -7.78 12.53 5.65
N LEU A 153 -7.64 12.95 4.38
CA LEU A 153 -8.23 14.19 3.87
C LEU A 153 -9.76 14.21 4.03
N ALA A 154 -10.42 13.09 3.78
CA ALA A 154 -11.86 12.94 3.95
C ALA A 154 -12.29 13.19 5.40
N ARG A 155 -11.57 12.58 6.36
CA ARG A 155 -11.81 12.76 7.79
C ARG A 155 -11.57 14.19 8.25
N GLU A 156 -10.45 14.80 7.86
CA GLU A 156 -10.08 16.17 8.25
C GLU A 156 -11.04 17.23 7.68
N ASN A 157 -11.57 16.98 6.48
CA ASN A 157 -12.50 17.90 5.82
C ASN A 157 -13.97 17.56 6.12
N GLY A 158 -14.27 16.51 6.91
CA GLY A 158 -15.64 16.11 7.24
C GLY A 158 -16.49 15.71 6.02
N VAL A 159 -15.88 15.06 5.02
CA VAL A 159 -16.55 14.63 3.78
C VAL A 159 -16.33 13.15 3.49
N SER A 160 -17.11 12.61 2.55
CA SER A 160 -16.93 11.23 2.11
C SER A 160 -15.61 11.07 1.34
N PRO A 161 -14.95 9.90 1.43
CA PRO A 161 -13.78 9.58 0.60
C PRO A 161 -14.10 9.67 -0.90
N THR A 162 -15.34 9.34 -1.29
CA THR A 162 -15.83 9.47 -2.66
C THR A 162 -15.77 10.91 -3.15
N LEU A 163 -16.18 11.88 -2.33
CA LEU A 163 -16.12 13.29 -2.70
C LEU A 163 -14.67 13.78 -2.83
N VAL A 164 -13.76 13.35 -1.94
CA VAL A 164 -12.32 13.64 -2.06
C VAL A 164 -11.74 13.08 -3.37
N ASN A 165 -12.12 11.87 -3.75
CA ASN A 165 -11.71 11.27 -5.02
C ASN A 165 -12.20 12.11 -6.22
N PHE A 166 -13.46 12.59 -6.20
CA PHE A 166 -13.96 13.51 -7.24
C PHE A 166 -13.17 14.83 -7.28
N MET A 167 -12.93 15.46 -6.13
CA MET A 167 -12.12 16.68 -6.03
C MET A 167 -10.73 16.51 -6.65
N ILE A 168 -10.07 15.38 -6.38
CA ILE A 168 -8.75 15.08 -6.95
C ILE A 168 -8.82 14.84 -8.45
N ARG A 169 -9.84 14.11 -8.91
CA ARG A 169 -10.04 13.81 -10.34
C ARG A 169 -10.29 15.09 -11.13
N ASP A 170 -11.14 15.98 -10.61
CA ASP A 170 -11.48 17.24 -11.25
C ASP A 170 -10.26 18.17 -11.33
N GLY A 171 -9.49 18.29 -10.23
CA GLY A 171 -8.23 19.04 -10.24
C GLY A 171 -7.21 18.47 -11.24
N THR A 172 -7.12 17.14 -11.34
CA THR A 172 -6.23 16.48 -12.31
C THR A 172 -6.66 16.75 -13.75
N ALA A 173 -7.96 16.64 -14.05
CA ALA A 173 -8.50 16.88 -15.39
C ALA A 173 -8.26 18.33 -15.83
N LEU A 174 -8.49 19.27 -14.91
CA LEU A 174 -8.32 20.69 -15.13
C LEU A 174 -6.86 21.08 -15.39
N CYS A 175 -5.92 20.56 -14.60
CA CYS A 175 -4.48 20.74 -14.86
C CYS A 175 -4.08 20.18 -16.23
N ARG A 176 -4.61 19.01 -16.60
CA ARG A 176 -4.29 18.38 -17.89
C ARG A 176 -4.81 19.17 -19.07
N SER A 177 -6.02 19.73 -18.99
CA SER A 177 -6.59 20.55 -20.06
C SER A 177 -5.89 21.89 -20.21
N ALA A 178 -5.34 22.45 -19.13
CA ALA A 178 -4.63 23.73 -19.17
C ALA A 178 -3.16 23.61 -19.59
N ALA A 179 -2.55 22.43 -19.39
CA ALA A 179 -1.18 22.12 -19.77
C ALA A 179 -1.03 21.51 -21.18
N ALA A 180 -2.15 21.33 -21.89
CA ALA A 180 -2.21 20.86 -23.28
C ALA A 180 -2.16 22.04 -24.25
#